data_AF-A0ABD3MYJ7-F1
#
_entry.id   AF-A0ABD3MYJ7-F1
#
_cell.length_a   1.000
_cell.length_b   1.000
_cell.length_c   1.000
_cell.angle_alpha   90.00
_cell.angle_beta   90.00
_cell.angle_gamma   90.00
#
_symmetry.space_group_name_H-M   'P 1'
#
loop_
_entity.id
_entity.type
_entity.pdbx_description
1 polymer ?
#
loop_
_entity_poly.entity_id
_entity_poly.type
_entity_poly.pdbx_seq_one_letter_code
_entity_poly.pdbx_strand_id
1 'polypeptide(L)'
;MNSYMDTTPNPASSGEDNSDGSPPPLPSIVRVATIASSDGTGPTWIETRPTMADQDFQTKTVHYRRAAERSEHRVNNGNAKVSNRKRIEQKNSQRLESGHIHYPIGRPKHRERNNNSTNKRHNNLTWRMDPSLSLSDFTLSIIAVNDKDAVAKVHREKKRRRKKKQSSRRNNWMAEGLYLDMSQSERECDESDDDCCNAGNKDCHGYNKEEHMCHTHVHSTSSRAKTLYYPVVEKYHLHKVNLAIGLRGCEYFARLFRKKNDGSNNSGHSLEVPFSCLPAIPALLDYLYNPDPNADVHATTATAIPLRYLGTLLCNPMLFDSATRFLHKDLCPETSVEYLKHAELFKQKKLANVCVRICAESFGQLKITWFATLDPHLMKRILHSRYFTRSINSRALCSKIASFCRCQSQKIDRAMLLSLTDAKVMPVVCPEEALFFIQTMIRSGMDMADYSNDHYISAKERSLYERCIDASPVVVQGVIDSLTASLPGRSPRPSQQKTACNDYSMLPPQIKVDLLEYALAQQQIRH
;
A
#
# COMPACT_ATOMS: atom_id res chain seq x y z
N MET A 1 -16.11 61.43 41.00
CA MET A 1 -16.67 61.24 39.64
C MET A 1 -16.54 59.77 39.27
N ASN A 2 -17.67 59.09 39.38
CA ASN A 2 -18.10 57.77 38.89
C ASN A 2 -17.15 56.55 38.99
N SER A 3 -17.42 55.81 40.07
CA SER A 3 -17.39 54.36 40.23
C SER A 3 -18.35 53.62 39.27
N TYR A 4 -17.96 52.42 38.82
CA TYR A 4 -18.89 51.29 38.62
C TYR A 4 -18.15 49.99 38.96
N MET A 5 -18.49 49.45 40.13
CA MET A 5 -18.31 48.07 40.55
C MET A 5 -19.66 47.39 40.33
N ASP A 6 -19.68 46.21 39.71
CA ASP A 6 -20.88 45.37 39.69
C ASP A 6 -20.56 44.04 40.36
N THR A 7 -21.14 43.89 41.55
CA THR A 7 -21.27 42.66 42.35
C THR A 7 -22.74 42.29 42.34
N THR A 8 -23.07 41.06 41.97
CA THR A 8 -24.40 40.48 42.19
C THR A 8 -24.31 39.20 43.03
N PRO A 9 -25.38 38.88 43.78
CA PRO A 9 -25.26 38.14 45.03
C PRO A 9 -25.72 36.68 44.96
N ASN A 10 -25.21 35.90 45.90
CA ASN A 10 -25.73 34.61 46.34
C ASN A 10 -27.15 34.74 46.91
N PRO A 11 -28.01 33.74 46.67
CA PRO A 11 -28.98 33.31 47.66
C PRO A 11 -28.66 31.90 48.16
N ALA A 12 -28.62 31.77 49.48
CA ALA A 12 -28.70 30.49 50.17
C ALA A 12 -30.17 30.05 50.26
N SER A 13 -30.45 28.75 50.08
CA SER A 13 -31.41 28.01 50.92
C SER A 13 -31.26 26.49 50.76
N SER A 14 -31.40 25.79 51.90
CA SER A 14 -32.03 24.46 52.12
C SER A 14 -31.75 23.34 51.09
N GLY A 15 -31.10 22.23 51.40
CA GLY A 15 -31.34 21.38 52.57
C GLY A 15 -32.58 20.52 52.33
N GLU A 16 -32.40 19.33 51.73
CA GLU A 16 -33.30 18.18 51.88
C GLU A 16 -32.63 16.89 51.38
N ASP A 17 -32.63 15.89 52.26
CA ASP A 17 -32.30 14.49 52.05
C ASP A 17 -33.25 13.85 51.01
N ASN A 18 -32.74 12.91 50.21
CA ASN A 18 -33.26 11.53 50.14
C ASN A 18 -32.70 10.73 48.94
N SER A 19 -32.59 9.42 49.20
CA SER A 19 -32.73 8.31 48.25
C SER A 19 -31.62 8.00 47.24
N ASP A 20 -30.73 7.10 47.68
CA ASP A 20 -30.56 5.75 47.13
C ASP A 20 -31.16 5.51 45.72
N GLY A 21 -30.31 5.54 44.70
CA GLY A 21 -30.65 5.26 43.30
C GLY A 21 -29.71 4.22 42.72
N SER A 22 -30.12 2.95 42.78
CA SER A 22 -29.48 1.84 42.09
C SER A 22 -29.48 2.04 40.56
N PRO A 23 -28.42 1.62 39.84
CA PRO A 23 -28.38 1.73 38.38
C PRO A 23 -29.36 0.73 37.71
N PRO A 24 -29.95 1.10 36.56
CA PRO A 24 -30.91 0.24 35.85
C PRO A 24 -30.24 -1.00 35.25
N PRO A 25 -30.96 -2.15 35.19
CA PRO A 25 -30.43 -3.38 34.62
C PRO A 25 -30.39 -3.32 33.10
N LEU A 26 -29.36 -3.93 32.53
CA LEU A 26 -29.17 -4.12 31.09
C LEU A 26 -30.30 -4.97 30.47
N PRO A 27 -30.69 -4.72 29.21
CA PRO A 27 -31.75 -5.46 28.56
C PRO A 27 -31.35 -6.90 28.23
N SER A 28 -32.22 -7.82 28.67
CA SER A 28 -32.15 -9.26 28.49
C SER A 28 -32.17 -9.68 27.02
N ILE A 29 -31.26 -10.58 26.66
CA ILE A 29 -31.21 -11.29 25.38
C ILE A 29 -32.48 -12.12 25.21
N VAL A 30 -33.29 -11.78 24.21
CA VAL A 30 -34.43 -12.58 23.76
C VAL A 30 -33.91 -13.85 23.10
N ARG A 31 -34.09 -14.99 23.78
CA ARG A 31 -33.97 -16.32 23.19
C ARG A 31 -35.14 -16.54 22.25
N VAL A 32 -34.86 -16.64 20.95
CA VAL A 32 -35.81 -17.10 19.94
C VAL A 32 -35.97 -18.61 20.09
N ALA A 33 -37.18 -19.03 20.46
CA ALA A 33 -37.61 -20.41 20.50
C ALA A 33 -37.60 -21.01 19.08
N THR A 34 -36.89 -22.13 18.92
CA THR A 34 -36.96 -22.94 17.69
C THR A 34 -38.16 -23.87 17.81
N ILE A 35 -39.13 -23.69 16.91
CA ILE A 35 -40.30 -24.55 16.76
C ILE A 35 -39.83 -25.90 16.22
N ALA A 36 -40.15 -26.96 16.95
CA ALA A 36 -40.03 -28.33 16.50
C ALA A 36 -41.08 -28.61 15.43
N SER A 37 -40.67 -29.18 14.30
CA SER A 37 -41.56 -29.86 13.38
C SER A 37 -40.93 -31.21 13.03
N SER A 38 -41.62 -32.25 13.45
CA SER A 38 -41.42 -33.64 13.10
C SER A 38 -41.82 -33.87 11.65
N ASP A 39 -40.99 -34.59 10.90
CA ASP A 39 -41.35 -35.87 10.29
C ASP A 39 -40.22 -36.34 9.38
N GLY A 40 -39.88 -37.62 9.52
CA GLY A 40 -38.65 -38.20 9.01
C GLY A 40 -38.73 -38.73 7.57
N THR A 41 -37.56 -38.95 6.99
CA THR A 41 -37.23 -40.20 6.27
C THR A 41 -35.71 -40.20 6.03
N GLY A 42 -35.03 -41.24 6.51
CA GLY A 42 -33.58 -41.39 6.36
C GLY A 42 -33.16 -41.66 4.92
N PRO A 43 -31.89 -41.39 4.60
CA PRO A 43 -31.04 -42.51 4.24
C PRO A 43 -29.68 -42.49 4.94
N THR A 44 -29.22 -43.71 5.20
CA THR A 44 -27.92 -44.15 5.68
C THR A 44 -26.76 -43.48 4.92
N TRP A 45 -25.88 -42.78 5.65
CA TRP A 45 -24.56 -42.38 5.15
C TRP A 45 -23.48 -43.20 5.83
N ILE A 46 -22.75 -43.95 5.01
CA ILE A 46 -21.57 -44.72 5.37
C ILE A 46 -20.44 -43.74 5.66
N GLU A 47 -19.92 -43.84 6.89
CA GLU A 47 -18.75 -43.13 7.38
C GLU A 47 -17.50 -43.67 6.67
N THR A 48 -16.97 -42.92 5.69
CA THR A 48 -15.63 -43.16 5.15
C THR A 48 -14.69 -42.07 5.67
N ARG A 49 -13.84 -42.48 6.61
CA ARG A 49 -12.65 -41.72 7.04
C ARG A 49 -11.68 -41.59 5.87
N PRO A 50 -11.11 -40.41 5.59
CA PRO A 50 -9.88 -40.32 4.81
C PRO A 50 -8.70 -40.53 5.75
N THR A 51 -8.06 -41.68 5.56
CA THR A 51 -6.77 -42.06 6.09
C THR A 51 -5.70 -41.07 5.64
N MET A 52 -4.75 -40.79 6.52
CA MET A 52 -3.58 -39.97 6.28
C MET A 52 -2.77 -40.47 5.08
N ALA A 53 -2.31 -39.54 4.26
CA ALA A 53 -1.18 -39.73 3.36
C ALA A 53 -0.34 -38.44 3.39
N ASP A 54 0.57 -38.39 4.37
CA ASP A 54 1.82 -37.66 4.26
C ASP A 54 2.63 -38.30 3.13
N GLN A 55 2.81 -37.61 2.01
CA GLN A 55 3.99 -37.72 1.16
C GLN A 55 4.00 -36.61 0.10
N ASP A 56 5.17 -36.00 -0.05
CA ASP A 56 5.64 -35.20 -1.19
C ASP A 56 5.11 -33.77 -1.38
N PHE A 57 5.52 -32.89 -0.46
CA PHE A 57 5.76 -31.47 -0.77
C PHE A 57 7.13 -31.00 -0.22
N GLN A 58 8.20 -31.72 -0.55
CA GLN A 58 9.59 -31.28 -0.35
C GLN A 58 10.44 -31.44 -1.61
N THR A 59 10.11 -30.74 -2.70
CA THR A 59 11.09 -30.49 -3.78
C THR A 59 10.64 -29.32 -4.65
N LYS A 60 10.95 -28.07 -4.23
CA LYS A 60 11.13 -26.92 -5.16
C LYS A 60 11.72 -25.65 -4.53
N THR A 61 12.55 -25.79 -3.50
CA THR A 61 13.22 -24.64 -2.84
C THR A 61 14.75 -24.79 -2.79
N VAL A 62 15.37 -25.31 -3.87
CA VAL A 62 16.84 -25.55 -3.92
C VAL A 62 17.56 -24.85 -5.08
N HIS A 63 16.89 -24.07 -5.93
CA HIS A 63 17.56 -23.48 -7.12
C HIS A 63 18.18 -22.07 -6.99
N TYR A 64 18.35 -21.52 -5.77
CA TYR A 64 19.05 -20.22 -5.59
C TYR A 64 20.30 -20.25 -4.71
N ARG A 65 20.93 -21.42 -4.50
CA ARG A 65 22.17 -21.54 -3.70
C ARG A 65 23.32 -22.26 -4.41
N ARG A 66 23.35 -22.28 -5.75
CA ARG A 66 24.36 -23.00 -6.54
C ARG A 66 25.04 -22.15 -7.62
N ALA A 67 25.36 -20.91 -7.30
CA ALA A 67 26.13 -20.00 -8.15
C ALA A 67 27.39 -19.41 -7.44
N ALA A 68 27.79 -19.94 -6.28
CA ALA A 68 28.94 -19.44 -5.51
C ALA A 68 30.08 -20.46 -5.34
N GLU A 69 30.04 -21.63 -6.00
CA GLU A 69 31.03 -22.71 -5.82
C GLU A 69 31.66 -23.21 -7.14
N ARG A 70 31.77 -22.35 -8.16
CA ARG A 70 32.47 -22.69 -9.43
C ARG A 70 33.50 -21.65 -9.85
N SER A 71 34.44 -21.34 -8.96
CA SER A 71 35.58 -20.46 -9.29
C SER A 71 36.87 -20.78 -8.53
N GLU A 72 37.12 -22.03 -8.15
CA GLU A 72 38.42 -22.40 -7.56
C GLU A 72 38.94 -23.74 -8.08
N HIS A 73 39.31 -23.78 -9.36
CA HIS A 73 40.31 -24.73 -9.86
C HIS A 73 41.13 -24.08 -10.99
N ARG A 74 42.47 -24.13 -10.85
CA ARG A 74 43.56 -23.45 -11.59
C ARG A 74 43.73 -21.97 -11.18
N VAL A 75 44.84 -21.53 -10.58
CA VAL A 75 46.24 -21.72 -10.96
C VAL A 75 47.16 -21.79 -9.72
N ASN A 76 48.04 -22.79 -9.69
CA ASN A 76 49.24 -22.84 -8.85
C ASN A 76 50.28 -21.85 -9.37
N ASN A 77 50.72 -20.90 -8.53
CA ASN A 77 52.13 -20.54 -8.35
C ASN A 77 52.27 -19.33 -7.42
N GLY A 78 53.19 -19.40 -6.45
CA GLY A 78 53.75 -18.20 -5.82
C GLY A 78 53.72 -18.18 -4.30
N ASN A 79 54.81 -18.66 -3.71
CA ASN A 79 55.16 -18.66 -2.29
C ASN A 79 54.99 -17.32 -1.53
N ALA A 80 54.70 -17.51 -0.24
CA ALA A 80 55.32 -16.85 0.92
C ALA A 80 54.54 -15.72 1.66
N LYS A 81 54.37 -16.02 2.96
CA LYS A 81 54.44 -15.14 4.15
C LYS A 81 53.15 -14.83 4.91
N VAL A 82 53.29 -15.12 6.21
CA VAL A 82 52.63 -14.54 7.40
C VAL A 82 51.38 -15.25 7.94
N SER A 83 51.68 -16.33 8.66
CA SER A 83 50.98 -16.79 9.86
C SER A 83 50.96 -15.70 10.95
N ASN A 84 49.77 -15.28 11.42
CA ASN A 84 49.50 -14.89 12.82
C ASN A 84 48.03 -14.48 13.02
N ARG A 85 47.11 -15.44 13.21
CA ARG A 85 45.76 -15.11 13.72
C ARG A 85 44.94 -16.26 14.35
N LYS A 86 45.57 -17.29 14.92
CA LYS A 86 44.85 -18.38 15.59
C LYS A 86 45.53 -18.85 16.89
N ARG A 87 45.67 -17.96 17.88
CA ARG A 87 46.23 -18.35 19.19
C ARG A 87 45.66 -17.62 20.41
N ILE A 88 44.43 -17.08 20.34
CA ILE A 88 43.83 -16.32 21.46
C ILE A 88 42.54 -16.94 22.03
N GLU A 89 41.86 -17.88 21.35
CA GLU A 89 40.55 -18.37 21.83
C GLU A 89 40.56 -19.69 22.63
N GLN A 90 41.72 -20.24 22.97
CA GLN A 90 41.81 -21.58 23.60
C GLN A 90 42.18 -21.59 25.09
N LYS A 91 42.10 -20.44 25.80
CA LYS A 91 42.52 -20.34 27.22
C LYS A 91 41.44 -19.97 28.24
N ASN A 92 40.16 -19.88 27.87
CA ASN A 92 39.10 -19.44 28.79
C ASN A 92 38.06 -20.51 29.19
N SER A 93 38.33 -21.80 28.99
CA SER A 93 37.35 -22.88 29.28
C SER A 93 37.75 -23.84 30.41
N GLN A 94 38.65 -23.45 31.31
CA GLN A 94 38.97 -24.25 32.50
C GLN A 94 39.07 -23.37 33.76
N ARG A 95 37.92 -23.07 34.35
CA ARG A 95 37.79 -22.72 35.77
C ARG A 95 36.30 -22.63 36.10
N LEU A 96 35.72 -23.70 36.63
CA LEU A 96 34.54 -23.71 37.50
C LEU A 96 34.36 -25.15 38.01
N GLU A 97 35.13 -25.50 39.05
CA GLU A 97 34.81 -26.62 39.93
C GLU A 97 34.93 -26.17 41.39
N SER A 98 34.01 -26.72 42.18
CA SER A 98 33.97 -26.77 43.65
C SER A 98 33.53 -25.51 44.41
N GLY A 99 32.39 -25.64 45.10
CA GLY A 99 31.84 -24.63 46.01
C GLY A 99 30.45 -25.03 46.51
N HIS A 100 30.33 -26.25 47.03
CA HIS A 100 29.08 -26.77 47.61
C HIS A 100 28.96 -26.28 49.05
N ILE A 101 28.10 -25.28 49.30
CA ILE A 101 27.75 -24.81 50.64
C ILE A 101 26.26 -25.10 50.88
N HIS A 102 26.01 -26.01 51.82
CA HIS A 102 24.68 -26.31 52.36
C HIS A 102 24.20 -25.16 53.26
N TYR A 103 22.99 -24.65 52.99
CA TYR A 103 22.23 -23.81 53.94
C TYR A 103 20.90 -24.49 54.30
N PRO A 104 20.38 -24.27 55.51
CA PRO A 104 19.21 -24.97 56.02
C PRO A 104 17.89 -24.40 55.45
N ILE A 105 16.98 -25.35 55.20
CA ILE A 105 15.64 -25.14 54.66
C ILE A 105 14.76 -24.49 55.74
N GLY A 106 14.63 -23.15 55.68
CA GLY A 106 13.58 -22.39 56.36
C GLY A 106 12.43 -22.11 55.40
N ARG A 107 11.25 -22.71 55.64
CA ARG A 107 10.03 -22.50 54.85
C ARG A 107 9.59 -21.02 54.91
N PRO A 108 9.54 -20.26 53.80
CA PRO A 108 8.95 -18.93 53.81
C PRO A 108 7.43 -19.04 53.66
N LYS A 109 6.73 -18.32 54.54
CA LYS A 109 5.28 -18.12 54.48
C LYS A 109 4.90 -17.52 53.12
N HIS A 110 3.89 -18.13 52.51
CA HIS A 110 3.24 -17.71 51.27
C HIS A 110 2.70 -16.27 51.45
N ARG A 111 3.48 -15.28 51.05
CA ARG A 111 3.03 -13.88 50.94
C ARG A 111 2.52 -13.73 49.51
N GLU A 112 1.21 -13.66 49.35
CA GLU A 112 0.55 -13.30 48.09
C GLU A 112 1.15 -12.00 47.57
N ARG A 113 2.10 -12.13 46.65
CA ARG A 113 2.67 -11.02 45.90
C ARG A 113 1.61 -10.63 44.88
N ASN A 114 0.90 -9.58 45.24
CA ASN A 114 -0.04 -8.86 44.40
C ASN A 114 0.57 -8.64 43.00
N ASN A 115 0.11 -9.38 41.99
CA ASN A 115 0.67 -9.46 40.63
C ASN A 115 0.39 -8.21 39.77
N ASN A 116 0.01 -7.08 40.37
CA ASN A 116 -0.33 -5.84 39.67
C ASN A 116 0.87 -5.02 39.15
N SER A 117 2.09 -5.59 39.05
CA SER A 117 3.29 -4.82 38.66
C SER A 117 3.65 -4.85 37.17
N THR A 118 2.97 -5.68 36.35
CA THR A 118 3.26 -5.76 34.91
C THR A 118 2.81 -4.52 34.14
N ASN A 119 1.78 -3.79 34.61
CA ASN A 119 1.35 -2.53 33.98
C ASN A 119 2.28 -1.33 34.24
N LYS A 120 3.19 -1.41 35.22
CA LYS A 120 4.14 -0.31 35.50
C LYS A 120 5.32 -0.25 34.53
N ARG A 121 5.55 -1.30 33.72
CA ARG A 121 6.72 -1.39 32.81
C ARG A 121 6.47 -0.91 31.38
N HIS A 122 5.28 -0.44 31.07
CA HIS A 122 5.11 0.46 29.91
C HIS A 122 5.64 1.89 30.21
N ASN A 123 6.44 2.03 31.28
CA ASN A 123 7.67 2.82 31.38
C ASN A 123 7.81 3.88 30.29
N ASN A 124 7.33 5.08 30.61
CA ASN A 124 7.82 6.40 30.20
C ASN A 124 8.99 6.36 29.22
N LEU A 125 8.70 6.09 27.95
CA LEU A 125 9.69 6.28 26.89
C LEU A 125 10.08 7.75 26.97
N THR A 126 11.37 8.02 27.17
CA THR A 126 11.82 9.37 27.54
C THR A 126 11.50 10.42 26.47
N TRP A 127 11.29 10.00 25.21
CA TRP A 127 10.82 10.89 24.15
C TRP A 127 9.36 11.34 24.29
N ARG A 128 8.54 10.61 25.05
CA ARG A 128 7.14 10.95 25.37
C ARG A 128 7.01 11.76 26.66
N MET A 129 8.11 11.91 27.42
CA MET A 129 8.13 12.72 28.62
C MET A 129 8.23 14.21 28.28
N ASP A 130 7.84 15.06 29.23
CA ASP A 130 8.09 16.49 29.14
C ASP A 130 9.59 16.75 28.86
N PRO A 131 9.95 17.56 27.85
CA PRO A 131 11.34 17.89 27.51
C PRO A 131 12.17 18.37 28.69
N SER A 132 11.54 19.08 29.64
CA SER A 132 12.19 19.57 30.86
C SER A 132 12.62 18.44 31.81
N LEU A 133 11.90 17.31 31.77
CA LEU A 133 12.17 16.14 32.59
C LEU A 133 13.02 15.09 31.86
N SER A 134 12.86 14.97 30.54
CA SER A 134 13.56 13.96 29.74
C SER A 134 15.03 14.27 29.53
N LEU A 135 15.44 15.55 29.70
CA LEU A 135 16.76 16.07 29.32
C LEU A 135 17.03 15.93 27.82
N SER A 136 16.00 16.07 26.99
CA SER A 136 16.14 16.03 25.54
C SER A 136 17.10 17.12 25.05
N ASP A 137 18.10 16.75 24.26
CA ASP A 137 19.12 17.65 23.72
C ASP A 137 18.93 17.94 22.21
N PHE A 138 17.81 17.47 21.65
CA PHE A 138 17.50 17.59 20.24
C PHE A 138 16.00 17.72 19.97
N THR A 139 15.64 18.65 19.09
CA THR A 139 14.26 18.81 18.61
C THR A 139 14.17 18.42 17.14
N LEU A 140 13.42 17.35 16.84
CA LEU A 140 13.11 16.91 15.49
C LEU A 140 11.76 17.46 15.06
N SER A 141 11.74 18.29 14.02
CA SER A 141 10.49 18.75 13.38
C SER A 141 10.20 17.88 12.15
N ILE A 142 9.14 17.10 12.17
CA ILE A 142 8.67 16.31 11.03
C ILE A 142 7.78 17.20 10.18
N ILE A 143 8.18 17.43 8.93
CA ILE A 143 7.42 18.22 7.96
C ILE A 143 6.76 17.25 6.98
N ALA A 144 5.45 17.13 7.06
CA ALA A 144 4.70 16.30 6.15
C ALA A 144 4.57 16.99 4.79
N VAL A 145 4.95 16.30 3.72
CA VAL A 145 4.87 16.79 2.35
C VAL A 145 4.10 15.79 1.48
N ASN A 146 3.61 16.23 0.34
CA ASN A 146 2.89 15.37 -0.60
C ASN A 146 3.72 14.11 -0.91
N ASP A 147 3.09 12.94 -0.80
CA ASP A 147 3.78 11.65 -0.91
C ASP A 147 4.53 11.50 -2.23
N LYS A 148 3.93 11.94 -3.35
CA LYS A 148 4.55 11.85 -4.67
C LYS A 148 5.80 12.72 -4.75
N ASP A 149 5.77 13.91 -4.16
CA ASP A 149 6.88 14.87 -4.18
C ASP A 149 8.03 14.40 -3.28
N ALA A 150 7.74 13.92 -2.07
CA ALA A 150 8.77 13.38 -1.18
C ALA A 150 9.46 12.15 -1.78
N VAL A 151 8.68 11.19 -2.30
CA VAL A 151 9.23 9.99 -2.92
C VAL A 151 10.07 10.37 -4.15
N ALA A 152 9.59 11.26 -5.00
CA ALA A 152 10.35 11.75 -6.15
C ALA A 152 11.67 12.43 -5.73
N LYS A 153 11.67 13.25 -4.69
CA LYS A 153 12.88 13.90 -4.14
C LYS A 153 13.91 12.88 -3.68
N VAL A 154 13.50 11.85 -2.92
CA VAL A 154 14.39 10.79 -2.45
C VAL A 154 14.98 9.98 -3.60
N HIS A 155 14.17 9.63 -4.60
CA HIS A 155 14.66 8.92 -5.78
C HIS A 155 15.65 9.75 -6.62
N ARG A 156 15.38 11.05 -6.82
CA ARG A 156 16.30 11.96 -7.49
C ARG A 156 17.65 12.03 -6.77
N GLU A 157 17.63 12.16 -5.44
CA GLU A 157 18.84 12.20 -4.62
C GLU A 157 19.63 10.86 -4.71
N LYS A 158 18.93 9.72 -4.66
CA LYS A 158 19.56 8.40 -4.86
C LYS A 158 20.23 8.28 -6.24
N LYS A 159 19.57 8.75 -7.30
CA LYS A 159 20.11 8.77 -8.67
C LYS A 159 21.36 9.67 -8.75
N ARG A 160 21.34 10.85 -8.12
CA ARG A 160 22.49 11.76 -8.03
C ARG A 160 23.68 11.11 -7.31
N ARG A 161 23.44 10.44 -6.18
CA ARG A 161 24.49 9.72 -5.44
C ARG A 161 25.12 8.60 -6.26
N ARG A 162 24.33 7.84 -7.02
CA ARG A 162 24.84 6.81 -7.94
C ARG A 162 25.73 7.41 -9.03
N LYS A 163 25.27 8.48 -9.69
CA LYS A 163 26.07 9.19 -10.71
C LYS A 163 27.40 9.72 -10.14
N LYS A 164 27.39 10.32 -8.95
CA LYS A 164 28.61 10.79 -8.27
C LYS A 164 29.59 9.65 -7.95
N LYS A 165 29.09 8.50 -7.49
CA LYS A 165 29.94 7.32 -7.24
C LYS A 165 30.55 6.78 -8.54
N GLN A 166 29.78 6.76 -9.62
CA GLN A 166 30.24 6.32 -10.93
C GLN A 166 31.31 7.27 -11.51
N SER A 167 31.09 8.58 -11.42
CA SER A 167 32.08 9.57 -11.86
C SER A 167 33.35 9.55 -11.01
N SER A 168 33.22 9.36 -9.69
CA SER A 168 34.37 9.23 -8.79
C SER A 168 35.19 7.98 -9.10
N ARG A 169 34.55 6.83 -9.39
CA ARG A 169 35.26 5.63 -9.85
C ARG A 169 35.98 5.86 -11.17
N ARG A 170 35.32 6.52 -12.14
CA ARG A 170 35.95 6.88 -13.42
C ARG A 170 37.18 7.77 -13.20
N ASN A 171 37.07 8.80 -12.35
CA ASN A 171 38.20 9.68 -12.05
C ASN A 171 39.33 8.93 -11.32
N ASN A 172 38.99 8.00 -10.43
CA ASN A 172 39.99 7.15 -9.75
C ASN A 172 40.73 6.26 -10.76
N TRP A 173 40.00 5.65 -11.70
CA TRP A 173 40.61 4.87 -12.78
C TRP A 173 41.49 5.71 -13.71
N MET A 174 41.09 6.95 -14.01
CA MET A 174 41.91 7.89 -14.79
C MET A 174 43.18 8.29 -14.03
N ALA A 175 43.11 8.45 -12.71
CA ALA A 175 44.26 8.82 -11.87
C ALA A 175 45.25 7.66 -11.68
N GLU A 176 44.78 6.42 -11.65
CA GLU A 176 45.63 5.23 -11.49
C GLU A 176 46.35 4.83 -12.79
N GLY A 177 46.18 5.55 -13.90
CA GLY A 177 46.90 5.30 -15.16
C GLY A 177 46.56 3.96 -15.82
N LEU A 178 45.57 3.23 -15.29
CA LEU A 178 45.08 1.97 -15.84
C LEU A 178 44.08 2.27 -16.97
N TYR A 179 44.62 2.77 -18.09
CA TYR A 179 43.94 2.79 -19.38
C TYR A 179 43.88 1.35 -19.93
N LEU A 180 43.05 0.52 -19.32
CA LEU A 180 42.58 -0.69 -20.02
C LEU A 180 41.41 -0.28 -20.90
N ASP A 181 41.60 -0.53 -22.18
CA ASP A 181 40.72 -0.20 -23.30
C ASP A 181 39.28 -0.68 -23.03
N MET A 182 38.41 0.24 -22.60
CA MET A 182 36.98 0.00 -22.41
C MET A 182 36.19 0.27 -23.70
N SER A 183 36.83 0.15 -24.87
CA SER A 183 36.09 -0.03 -26.10
C SER A 183 35.27 -1.34 -25.98
N GLN A 184 33.94 -1.19 -25.93
CA GLN A 184 32.95 -2.22 -26.30
C GLN A 184 32.50 -3.27 -25.26
N SER A 185 32.68 -3.10 -23.95
CA SER A 185 31.89 -3.92 -23.00
C SER A 185 30.51 -3.30 -22.81
N GLU A 186 29.57 -3.82 -23.59
CA GLU A 186 28.11 -3.73 -23.51
C GLU A 186 27.60 -3.10 -22.21
N ARG A 187 27.04 -1.90 -22.36
CA ARG A 187 26.07 -1.36 -21.41
C ARG A 187 24.85 -2.26 -21.51
N GLU A 188 24.85 -3.38 -20.79
CA GLU A 188 23.60 -3.89 -20.21
C GLU A 188 23.12 -2.81 -19.24
N CYS A 189 22.52 -1.80 -19.83
CA CYS A 189 21.56 -0.97 -19.16
C CYS A 189 20.58 -1.94 -18.51
N ASP A 190 20.34 -1.78 -17.20
CA ASP A 190 19.09 -2.22 -16.58
C ASP A 190 17.93 -1.49 -17.30
N GLU A 191 17.63 -1.94 -18.51
CA GLU A 191 16.47 -1.64 -19.33
C GLU A 191 15.30 -2.36 -18.69
N SER A 192 14.65 -1.66 -17.77
CA SER A 192 13.23 -1.90 -17.50
C SER A 192 12.58 -0.61 -16.98
N ASP A 193 12.90 0.50 -17.64
CA ASP A 193 12.06 1.70 -17.70
C ASP A 193 11.57 1.84 -19.16
N ASP A 194 10.99 0.76 -19.70
CA ASP A 194 10.14 0.79 -20.89
C ASP A 194 8.85 1.50 -20.54
N ASP A 195 8.87 2.84 -20.62
CA ASP A 195 7.69 3.69 -20.82
C ASP A 195 8.16 5.10 -21.25
N CYS A 196 9.09 5.14 -22.20
CA CYS A 196 9.50 6.37 -22.88
C CYS A 196 9.46 6.15 -24.38
N CYS A 197 8.28 6.42 -24.95
CA CYS A 197 8.08 6.95 -26.30
C CYS A 197 8.71 6.17 -27.46
N ASN A 198 7.86 5.36 -28.09
CA ASN A 198 7.90 5.10 -29.53
C ASN A 198 7.87 6.45 -30.29
N ALA A 199 9.05 6.97 -30.63
CA ALA A 199 9.20 8.12 -31.50
C ALA A 199 10.53 8.01 -32.25
N GLY A 200 10.45 7.74 -33.55
CA GLY A 200 11.54 8.04 -34.48
C GLY A 200 12.22 6.84 -35.10
N ASN A 201 11.45 6.03 -35.82
CA ASN A 201 11.98 5.45 -37.06
C ASN A 201 12.14 6.61 -38.06
N LYS A 202 13.39 6.96 -38.40
CA LYS A 202 13.71 7.86 -39.52
C LYS A 202 14.88 7.27 -40.29
N ASP A 203 14.55 6.34 -41.17
CA ASP A 203 15.27 6.17 -42.42
C ASP A 203 15.02 7.41 -43.29
N CYS A 204 16.11 8.07 -43.64
CA CYS A 204 16.15 9.26 -44.45
C CYS A 204 16.16 8.87 -45.93
N HIS A 205 14.99 8.73 -46.55
CA HIS A 205 14.87 8.90 -48.01
C HIS A 205 13.89 10.02 -48.30
N GLY A 206 14.44 11.08 -48.90
CA GLY A 206 13.75 12.31 -49.21
C GLY A 206 12.77 12.15 -50.36
N TYR A 207 11.79 13.06 -50.41
CA TYR A 207 11.32 13.75 -51.61
C TYR A 207 10.32 14.85 -51.16
N ASN A 208 10.59 16.09 -51.62
CA ASN A 208 9.74 17.28 -51.83
C ASN A 208 8.53 17.50 -50.90
N LYS A 209 8.55 18.50 -49.99
CA LYS A 209 8.36 19.95 -50.23
C LYS A 209 7.07 20.27 -50.97
N GLU A 210 5.97 20.42 -50.23
CA GLU A 210 4.93 21.41 -50.51
C GLU A 210 4.28 21.85 -49.17
N GLU A 211 4.18 23.16 -49.03
CA GLU A 211 3.92 23.89 -47.79
C GLU A 211 2.42 24.05 -47.60
N HIS A 212 1.86 23.52 -46.50
CA HIS A 212 0.59 24.03 -45.96
C HIS A 212 0.71 24.26 -44.46
N MET A 213 0.88 25.54 -44.15
CA MET A 213 1.09 26.13 -42.83
C MET A 213 -0.26 26.36 -42.15
N CYS A 214 -0.63 25.49 -41.20
CA CYS A 214 -1.70 25.74 -40.22
C CYS A 214 -1.27 25.25 -38.84
N HIS A 215 -0.38 26.02 -38.19
CA HIS A 215 -0.05 25.83 -36.78
C HIS A 215 -1.08 26.56 -35.90
N THR A 216 -2.16 25.88 -35.53
CA THR A 216 -2.96 26.23 -34.35
C THR A 216 -2.24 25.74 -33.11
N HIS A 217 -1.28 26.54 -32.64
CA HIS A 217 -0.58 26.32 -31.38
C HIS A 217 -1.53 26.65 -30.22
N VAL A 218 -2.33 25.67 -29.79
CA VAL A 218 -3.13 25.77 -28.57
C VAL A 218 -2.17 25.69 -27.38
N HIS A 219 -1.70 26.85 -26.93
CA HIS A 219 -1.05 26.98 -25.63
C HIS A 219 -2.08 26.69 -24.55
N SER A 220 -2.18 25.42 -24.13
CA SER A 220 -2.84 25.04 -22.89
C SER A 220 -2.07 25.66 -21.72
N THR A 221 -2.37 26.92 -21.41
CA THR A 221 -2.02 27.59 -20.17
C THR A 221 -2.84 26.96 -19.06
N SER A 222 -2.50 25.72 -18.70
CA SER A 222 -2.98 25.07 -17.50
C SER A 222 -2.42 25.88 -16.33
N SER A 223 -3.20 26.85 -15.86
CA SER A 223 -3.01 27.55 -14.61
C SER A 223 -3.08 26.50 -13.52
N ARG A 224 -1.93 25.88 -13.23
CA ARG A 224 -1.75 24.83 -12.25
C ARG A 224 -2.00 25.47 -10.89
N ALA A 225 -3.26 25.51 -10.49
CA ALA A 225 -3.69 25.93 -9.16
C ALA A 225 -2.85 25.12 -8.16
N LYS A 226 -1.84 25.77 -7.58
CA LYS A 226 -1.04 25.17 -6.53
C LYS A 226 -1.98 25.07 -5.35
N THR A 227 -2.57 23.90 -5.15
CA THR A 227 -3.25 23.56 -3.89
C THR A 227 -2.23 23.82 -2.78
N LEU A 228 -2.44 24.90 -2.03
CA LEU A 228 -1.58 25.31 -0.93
C LEU A 228 -1.81 24.32 0.21
N TYR A 229 -1.16 23.17 0.14
CA TYR A 229 -1.07 22.26 1.26
C TYR A 229 -0.16 22.89 2.31
N TYR A 230 -0.74 23.29 3.44
CA TYR A 230 0.04 23.67 4.60
C TYR A 230 0.76 22.42 5.11
N PRO A 231 2.10 22.45 5.23
CA PRO A 231 2.82 21.31 5.76
C PRO A 231 2.40 21.10 7.21
N VAL A 232 1.98 19.87 7.55
CA VAL A 232 1.78 19.49 8.94
C VAL A 232 3.15 19.36 9.57
N VAL A 233 3.37 20.10 10.67
CA VAL A 233 4.65 20.10 11.38
C VAL A 233 4.43 19.50 12.77
N GLU A 234 4.96 18.29 12.98
CA GLU A 234 4.99 17.66 14.31
C GLU A 234 6.38 17.82 14.92
N LYS A 235 6.46 18.07 16.22
CA LYS A 235 7.73 18.28 16.93
C LYS A 235 7.94 17.18 17.96
N TYR A 236 9.14 16.62 17.96
CA TYR A 236 9.56 15.56 18.87
C TYR A 236 10.84 15.97 19.59
N HIS A 237 10.88 15.74 20.89
CA HIS A 237 12.02 16.04 21.75
C HIS A 237 12.77 14.75 22.06
N LEU A 238 14.02 14.66 21.59
CA LEU A 238 14.77 13.42 21.45
C LEU A 238 16.19 13.58 22.01
N HIS A 239 16.89 12.44 22.11
CA HIS A 239 18.28 12.36 22.55
C HIS A 239 19.18 12.03 21.38
N LYS A 240 20.21 12.84 21.14
CA LYS A 240 21.17 12.61 20.04
C LYS A 240 21.83 11.24 20.14
N VAL A 241 22.16 10.82 21.37
CA VAL A 241 22.80 9.53 21.62
C VAL A 241 21.94 8.36 21.13
N ASN A 242 20.64 8.36 21.43
CA ASN A 242 19.73 7.30 21.00
C ASN A 242 19.55 7.30 19.48
N LEU A 243 19.48 8.47 18.87
CA LEU A 243 19.30 8.60 17.42
C LEU A 243 20.54 8.22 16.60
N ALA A 244 21.75 8.48 17.09
CA ALA A 244 22.98 8.31 16.30
C ALA A 244 23.83 7.10 16.70
N ILE A 245 23.92 6.77 17.98
CA ILE A 245 24.88 5.79 18.52
C ILE A 245 24.17 4.65 19.26
N GLY A 246 22.91 4.85 19.63
CA GLY A 246 22.10 3.83 20.29
C GLY A 246 22.09 2.52 19.51
N LEU A 247 21.71 1.43 20.18
CA LEU A 247 21.67 0.09 19.58
C LEU A 247 20.93 0.05 18.24
N ARG A 248 19.89 0.89 18.12
CA ARG A 248 19.05 1.02 16.92
C ARG A 248 19.30 2.36 16.21
N GLY A 249 20.48 2.94 16.39
CA GLY A 249 20.85 4.23 15.83
C GLY A 249 20.70 4.30 14.32
N CYS A 250 20.49 5.51 13.82
CA CYS A 250 20.28 5.80 12.42
C CYS A 250 21.52 6.50 11.86
N GLU A 251 22.10 5.94 10.80
CA GLU A 251 23.28 6.52 10.14
C GLU A 251 22.99 7.90 9.52
N TYR A 252 21.72 8.22 9.23
CA TYR A 252 21.31 9.58 8.90
C TYR A 252 21.64 10.59 10.01
N PHE A 253 21.21 10.33 11.24
CA PHE A 253 21.43 11.22 12.37
C PHE A 253 22.90 11.24 12.80
N ALA A 254 23.60 10.11 12.74
CA ALA A 254 25.04 10.07 13.00
C ALA A 254 25.85 10.98 12.06
N ARG A 255 25.49 11.06 10.77
CA ARG A 255 26.13 11.99 9.82
C ARG A 255 25.69 13.43 10.05
N LEU A 256 24.41 13.63 10.36
CA LEU A 256 23.87 14.96 10.65
C LEU A 256 24.61 15.61 11.83
N PHE A 257 24.79 14.87 12.92
CA PHE A 257 25.45 15.39 14.12
C PHE A 257 26.96 15.55 13.93
N ARG A 258 27.63 14.66 13.19
CA ARG A 258 29.05 14.83 12.84
C ARG A 258 29.32 16.10 12.02
N LYS A 259 28.45 16.41 11.05
CA LYS A 259 28.57 17.61 10.21
C LYS A 259 28.38 18.92 11.00
N LYS A 260 27.72 18.86 12.15
CA LYS A 260 27.32 20.05 12.91
C LYS A 260 28.40 20.56 13.88
N ASN A 261 29.44 19.76 14.12
CA ASN A 261 30.53 20.12 15.03
C ASN A 261 31.37 21.33 14.56
N ASP A 262 31.09 21.90 13.39
CA ASP A 262 31.70 23.13 12.88
C ASP A 262 31.20 24.42 13.60
N GLY A 263 30.73 24.31 14.86
CA GLY A 263 30.40 25.46 15.72
C GLY A 263 28.94 25.94 15.74
N SER A 264 28.03 25.31 14.99
CA SER A 264 26.61 25.69 15.01
C SER A 264 25.82 24.93 16.08
N ASN A 265 25.54 25.58 17.20
CA ASN A 265 24.76 25.05 18.32
C ASN A 265 23.24 24.90 18.06
N ASN A 266 22.79 24.72 16.81
CA ASN A 266 21.37 24.53 16.55
C ASN A 266 20.89 23.24 17.28
N SER A 267 19.91 23.35 18.18
CA SER A 267 19.31 22.20 18.87
C SER A 267 18.27 21.47 18.02
N GLY A 268 17.89 22.04 16.87
CA GLY A 268 16.85 21.51 15.99
C GLY A 268 17.33 20.95 14.66
N HIS A 269 16.49 20.09 14.08
CA HIS A 269 16.55 19.67 12.67
C HIS A 269 15.14 19.42 12.13
N SER A 270 14.93 19.71 10.85
CA SER A 270 13.67 19.42 10.16
C SER A 270 13.84 18.27 9.19
N LEU A 271 12.95 17.28 9.27
CA LEU A 271 12.91 16.13 8.39
C LEU A 271 11.61 16.14 7.59
N GLU A 272 11.73 16.28 6.27
CA GLU A 272 10.59 16.14 5.37
C GLU A 272 10.26 14.66 5.14
N VAL A 273 9.00 14.29 5.36
CA VAL A 273 8.49 12.92 5.14
C VAL A 273 7.19 12.94 4.34
N PRO A 274 6.88 11.87 3.58
CA PRO A 274 5.55 11.64 3.01
C PRO A 274 4.46 11.73 4.09
N PHE A 275 3.33 12.37 3.80
CA PHE A 275 2.13 12.36 4.66
C PHE A 275 1.75 10.96 5.13
N SER A 276 1.82 9.97 4.23
CA SER A 276 1.52 8.57 4.55
C SER A 276 2.48 7.95 5.59
N CYS A 277 3.58 8.63 5.95
CA CYS A 277 4.50 8.18 6.99
C CYS A 277 4.19 8.73 8.38
N LEU A 278 3.34 9.76 8.53
CA LEU A 278 3.07 10.37 9.84
C LEU A 278 2.61 9.35 10.90
N PRO A 279 1.62 8.47 10.62
CA PRO A 279 1.15 7.50 11.61
C PRO A 279 2.21 6.49 12.04
N ALA A 280 3.28 6.33 11.25
CA ALA A 280 4.38 5.41 11.54
C ALA A 280 5.50 6.05 12.40
N ILE A 281 5.52 7.38 12.58
CA ILE A 281 6.57 8.07 13.33
C ILE A 281 6.58 7.64 14.82
N PRO A 282 5.45 7.57 15.54
CA PRO A 282 5.46 7.11 16.92
C PRO A 282 6.02 5.69 17.09
N ALA A 283 5.62 4.74 16.24
CA ALA A 283 6.13 3.37 16.27
C ALA A 283 7.63 3.28 15.94
N LEU A 284 8.12 4.13 15.04
CA LEU A 284 9.56 4.31 14.78
C LEU A 284 10.29 4.78 16.05
N LEU A 285 9.79 5.82 16.72
CA LEU A 285 10.45 6.38 17.90
C LEU A 285 10.40 5.41 19.09
N ASP A 286 9.28 4.72 19.30
CA ASP A 286 9.18 3.62 20.27
C ASP A 286 10.23 2.55 19.99
N TYR A 287 10.40 2.17 18.72
CA TYR A 287 11.41 1.19 18.31
C TYR A 287 12.83 1.66 18.63
N LEU A 288 13.18 2.92 18.34
CA LEU A 288 14.51 3.48 18.61
C LEU A 288 14.85 3.57 20.10
N TYR A 289 13.83 3.77 20.94
CA TYR A 289 13.99 3.93 22.39
C TYR A 289 13.78 2.65 23.19
N ASN A 290 13.38 1.55 22.54
CA ASN A 290 13.21 0.29 23.22
C ASN A 290 14.58 -0.26 23.66
N PRO A 291 14.79 -0.51 24.97
CA PRO A 291 16.06 -1.04 25.48
C PRO A 291 16.31 -2.49 25.08
N ASP A 292 15.26 -3.25 24.73
CA ASP A 292 15.41 -4.65 24.33
C ASP A 292 15.98 -4.73 22.89
N PRO A 293 17.16 -5.33 22.68
CA PRO A 293 17.72 -5.53 21.34
C PRO A 293 16.80 -6.32 20.41
N ASN A 294 16.03 -7.25 20.95
CA ASN A 294 15.26 -8.22 20.19
C ASN A 294 13.82 -7.78 19.93
N ALA A 295 13.37 -6.67 20.51
CA ALA A 295 12.01 -6.19 20.34
C ALA A 295 11.71 -5.84 18.87
N ASP A 296 10.67 -6.43 18.29
CA ASP A 296 10.21 -6.04 16.96
C ASP A 296 9.53 -4.66 16.98
N VAL A 297 9.55 -3.97 15.84
CA VAL A 297 8.76 -2.73 15.70
C VAL A 297 7.28 -3.07 15.78
N HIS A 298 6.51 -2.25 16.51
CA HIS A 298 5.05 -2.34 16.57
C HIS A 298 4.42 -1.86 15.25
N ALA A 299 4.64 -2.63 14.19
CA ALA A 299 4.04 -2.40 12.88
C ALA A 299 2.58 -2.88 12.84
N THR A 300 1.79 -2.19 12.03
CA THR A 300 0.42 -2.54 11.64
C THR A 300 0.36 -2.62 10.12
N THR A 301 -0.71 -3.18 9.54
CA THR A 301 -0.90 -3.23 8.09
C THR A 301 -0.75 -1.86 7.42
N ALA A 302 -1.33 -0.81 8.04
CA ALA A 302 -1.22 0.55 7.53
C ALA A 302 0.21 1.14 7.64
N THR A 303 0.97 0.78 8.67
CA THR A 303 2.27 1.41 8.98
C THR A 303 3.49 0.62 8.51
N ALA A 304 3.36 -0.67 8.17
CA ALA A 304 4.50 -1.53 7.88
C ALA A 304 5.35 -1.07 6.67
N ILE A 305 4.70 -0.71 5.55
CA ILE A 305 5.42 -0.18 4.37
C ILE A 305 6.01 1.22 4.64
N PRO A 306 5.28 2.17 5.25
CA PRO A 306 5.86 3.42 5.72
C PRO A 306 7.07 3.25 6.64
N LEU A 307 7.02 2.35 7.63
CA LEU A 307 8.15 2.05 8.52
C LEU A 307 9.35 1.50 7.75
N ARG A 308 9.11 0.60 6.79
CA ARG A 308 10.16 0.09 5.91
C ARG A 308 10.79 1.20 5.06
N TYR A 309 9.98 2.13 4.55
CA TYR A 309 10.45 3.32 3.85
C TYR A 309 11.28 4.23 4.76
N LEU A 310 10.83 4.49 5.98
CA LEU A 310 11.55 5.27 6.99
C LEU A 310 12.89 4.63 7.36
N GLY A 311 12.96 3.30 7.48
CA GLY A 311 14.21 2.57 7.68
C GLY A 311 15.20 2.80 6.54
N THR A 312 14.72 2.84 5.30
CA THR A 312 15.56 3.19 4.13
C THR A 312 16.00 4.65 4.16
N LEU A 313 15.08 5.57 4.46
CA LEU A 313 15.32 7.01 4.50
C LEU A 313 16.36 7.39 5.57
N LEU A 314 16.18 6.87 6.77
CA LEU A 314 17.03 7.13 7.94
C LEU A 314 18.31 6.28 7.95
N CYS A 315 18.46 5.37 6.99
CA CYS A 315 19.57 4.42 6.91
C CYS A 315 19.66 3.56 8.18
N ASN A 316 18.52 3.00 8.62
CA ASN A 316 18.39 2.07 9.73
C ASN A 316 18.00 0.68 9.19
N PRO A 317 18.99 -0.23 8.99
CA PRO A 317 18.73 -1.56 8.43
C PRO A 317 17.90 -2.43 9.39
N MET A 318 18.09 -2.31 10.71
CA MET A 318 17.35 -3.13 11.68
C MET A 318 15.85 -2.83 11.66
N LEU A 319 15.47 -1.56 11.55
CA LEU A 319 14.07 -1.16 11.37
C LEU A 319 13.51 -1.69 10.05
N PHE A 320 14.27 -1.57 8.96
CA PHE A 320 13.87 -2.09 7.65
C PHE A 320 13.60 -3.60 7.71
N ASP A 321 14.49 -4.35 8.35
CA ASP A 321 14.37 -5.81 8.48
C ASP A 321 13.22 -6.19 9.42
N SER A 322 13.01 -5.48 10.52
CA SER A 322 11.89 -5.72 11.44
C SER A 322 10.53 -5.46 10.76
N ALA A 323 10.39 -4.34 10.04
CA ALA A 323 9.19 -4.05 9.25
C ALA A 323 8.99 -5.07 8.11
N THR A 324 10.07 -5.53 7.47
CA THR A 324 10.01 -6.57 6.43
C THR A 324 9.58 -7.92 7.00
N ARG A 325 10.04 -8.29 8.21
CA ARG A 325 9.59 -9.50 8.90
C ARG A 325 8.10 -9.45 9.25
N PHE A 326 7.59 -8.30 9.68
CA PHE A 326 6.15 -8.11 9.88
C PHE A 326 5.39 -8.30 8.56
N LEU A 327 5.82 -7.64 7.48
CA LEU A 327 5.19 -7.78 6.16
C LEU A 327 5.13 -9.24 5.70
N HIS A 328 6.18 -10.02 5.91
CA HIS A 328 6.16 -11.44 5.54
C HIS A 328 5.14 -12.27 6.31
N LYS A 329 4.81 -11.90 7.55
CA LYS A 329 3.82 -12.58 8.38
C LYS A 329 2.39 -12.13 8.06
N ASP A 330 2.22 -10.84 7.78
CA ASP A 330 0.90 -10.21 7.59
C ASP A 330 0.40 -10.22 6.14
N LEU A 331 1.27 -10.48 5.16
CA LEU A 331 0.92 -10.46 3.75
C LEU A 331 0.02 -11.66 3.37
N CYS A 332 -1.28 -11.41 3.31
CA CYS A 332 -2.33 -12.33 2.89
C CYS A 332 -3.22 -11.64 1.83
N PRO A 333 -4.19 -12.34 1.22
CA PRO A 333 -5.10 -11.74 0.24
C PRO A 333 -5.76 -10.45 0.73
N GLU A 334 -6.28 -10.44 1.96
CA GLU A 334 -7.01 -9.31 2.54
C GLU A 334 -6.13 -8.05 2.67
N THR A 335 -4.88 -8.22 3.13
CA THR A 335 -3.95 -7.10 3.33
C THR A 335 -3.19 -6.71 2.05
N SER A 336 -3.14 -7.59 1.05
CA SER A 336 -2.36 -7.40 -0.17
C SER A 336 -2.78 -6.17 -1.00
N VAL A 337 -4.06 -5.80 -0.98
CA VAL A 337 -4.57 -4.63 -1.72
C VAL A 337 -4.06 -3.32 -1.10
N GLU A 338 -4.06 -3.23 0.22
CA GLU A 338 -3.52 -2.06 0.94
C GLU A 338 -2.01 -1.96 0.75
N TYR A 339 -1.31 -3.11 0.87
CA TYR A 339 0.12 -3.16 0.60
C TYR A 339 0.48 -2.81 -0.84
N LEU A 340 -0.34 -3.18 -1.82
CA LEU A 340 -0.13 -2.79 -3.20
C LEU A 340 -0.18 -1.27 -3.38
N LYS A 341 -1.16 -0.60 -2.76
CA LYS A 341 -1.30 0.87 -2.80
C LYS A 341 -0.05 1.56 -2.25
N HIS A 342 0.38 1.17 -1.05
CA HIS A 342 1.56 1.75 -0.43
C HIS A 342 2.85 1.37 -1.19
N ALA A 343 2.97 0.13 -1.68
CA ALA A 343 4.14 -0.29 -2.44
C ALA A 343 4.30 0.51 -3.75
N GLU A 344 3.20 0.83 -4.43
CA GLU A 344 3.24 1.71 -5.61
C GLU A 344 3.61 3.15 -5.23
N LEU A 345 3.03 3.67 -4.15
CA LEU A 345 3.30 5.01 -3.64
C LEU A 345 4.79 5.21 -3.33
N PHE A 346 5.40 4.27 -2.61
CA PHE A 346 6.82 4.30 -2.23
C PHE A 346 7.74 3.64 -3.28
N LYS A 347 7.25 3.35 -4.49
CA LYS A 347 7.99 2.79 -5.63
C LYS A 347 8.78 1.51 -5.30
N GLN A 348 8.19 0.64 -4.47
CA GLN A 348 8.73 -0.67 -4.11
C GLN A 348 8.30 -1.73 -5.13
N LYS A 349 8.84 -1.65 -6.37
CA LYS A 349 8.46 -2.52 -7.52
C LYS A 349 8.37 -4.01 -7.17
N LYS A 350 9.35 -4.55 -6.42
CA LYS A 350 9.38 -5.97 -6.02
C LYS A 350 8.18 -6.35 -5.13
N LEU A 351 7.87 -5.53 -4.12
CA LEU A 351 6.75 -5.79 -3.21
C LEU A 351 5.42 -5.62 -3.94
N ALA A 352 5.30 -4.59 -4.78
CA ALA A 352 4.11 -4.39 -5.61
C ALA A 352 3.82 -5.61 -6.49
N ASN A 353 4.84 -6.21 -7.11
CA ASN A 353 4.66 -7.40 -7.94
C ASN A 353 4.20 -8.64 -7.13
N VAL A 354 4.70 -8.80 -5.90
CA VAL A 354 4.22 -9.87 -5.01
C VAL A 354 2.75 -9.63 -4.63
N CYS A 355 2.37 -8.39 -4.31
CA CYS A 355 0.98 -8.05 -4.00
C CYS A 355 0.06 -8.25 -5.22
N VAL A 356 0.48 -7.82 -6.42
CA VAL A 356 -0.26 -8.07 -7.68
C VAL A 356 -0.50 -9.56 -7.91
N ARG A 357 0.51 -10.40 -7.67
CA ARG A 357 0.35 -11.86 -7.77
C ARG A 357 -0.73 -12.37 -6.82
N ILE A 358 -0.63 -12.03 -5.53
CA ILE A 358 -1.59 -12.48 -4.51
C ILE A 358 -3.01 -11.98 -4.85
N CYS A 359 -3.16 -10.70 -5.21
CA CYS A 359 -4.44 -10.14 -5.62
C CYS A 359 -5.03 -10.85 -6.85
N ALA A 360 -4.19 -11.27 -7.81
CA ALA A 360 -4.62 -11.93 -9.03
C ALA A 360 -5.04 -13.39 -8.78
N GLU A 361 -4.29 -14.12 -7.95
CA GLU A 361 -4.59 -15.51 -7.57
C GLU A 361 -5.86 -15.59 -6.72
N SER A 362 -6.06 -14.63 -5.82
CA SER A 362 -7.21 -14.58 -4.91
C SER A 362 -8.31 -13.62 -5.37
N PHE A 363 -8.33 -13.19 -6.64
CA PHE A 363 -9.21 -12.13 -7.13
C PHE A 363 -10.70 -12.41 -6.84
N GLY A 364 -11.13 -13.67 -6.95
CA GLY A 364 -12.51 -14.08 -6.68
C GLY A 364 -12.93 -13.89 -5.22
N GLN A 365 -12.01 -14.09 -4.28
CA GLN A 365 -12.26 -14.07 -2.82
C GLN A 365 -12.26 -12.65 -2.25
N LEU A 366 -11.54 -11.73 -2.87
CA LEU A 366 -11.40 -10.35 -2.37
C LEU A 366 -12.71 -9.57 -2.46
N LYS A 367 -13.14 -8.87 -1.41
CA LYS A 367 -14.35 -8.04 -1.48
C LYS A 367 -14.16 -6.83 -2.40
N ILE A 368 -15.24 -6.36 -3.01
CA ILE A 368 -15.20 -5.18 -3.88
C ILE A 368 -14.75 -3.91 -3.15
N THR A 369 -15.07 -3.80 -1.86
CA THR A 369 -14.69 -2.67 -1.00
C THR A 369 -13.18 -2.44 -0.95
N TRP A 370 -12.37 -3.51 -0.99
CA TRP A 370 -10.91 -3.39 -1.04
C TRP A 370 -10.46 -2.75 -2.35
N PHE A 371 -10.99 -3.24 -3.47
CA PHE A 371 -10.68 -2.72 -4.80
C PHE A 371 -11.22 -1.32 -5.03
N ALA A 372 -12.32 -0.95 -4.37
CA ALA A 372 -12.92 0.38 -4.51
C ALA A 372 -11.97 1.50 -4.08
N THR A 373 -10.90 1.20 -3.33
CA THR A 373 -9.87 2.19 -2.94
C THR A 373 -8.62 2.17 -3.83
N LEU A 374 -8.57 1.27 -4.81
CA LEU A 374 -7.43 1.03 -5.68
C LEU A 374 -7.48 1.94 -6.91
N ASP A 375 -6.33 2.47 -7.33
CA ASP A 375 -6.27 3.23 -8.58
C ASP A 375 -6.47 2.33 -9.81
N PRO A 376 -7.14 2.80 -10.89
CA PRO A 376 -7.47 1.97 -12.05
C PRO A 376 -6.28 1.27 -12.72
N HIS A 377 -5.12 1.93 -12.77
CA HIS A 377 -3.91 1.32 -13.34
C HIS A 377 -3.40 0.11 -12.56
N LEU A 378 -3.63 0.06 -11.23
CA LEU A 378 -3.28 -1.08 -10.40
C LEU A 378 -4.28 -2.22 -10.59
N MET A 379 -5.58 -1.92 -10.73
CA MET A 379 -6.58 -2.91 -11.10
C MET A 379 -6.25 -3.55 -12.45
N LYS A 380 -5.90 -2.74 -13.46
CA LYS A 380 -5.40 -3.22 -14.75
C LYS A 380 -4.22 -4.17 -14.58
N ARG A 381 -3.23 -3.84 -13.75
CA ARG A 381 -2.08 -4.71 -13.48
C ARG A 381 -2.47 -6.04 -12.84
N ILE A 382 -3.48 -6.07 -11.97
CA ILE A 382 -4.00 -7.29 -11.37
C ILE A 382 -4.67 -8.17 -12.44
N LEU A 383 -5.56 -7.59 -13.24
CA LEU A 383 -6.34 -8.30 -14.26
C LEU A 383 -5.46 -8.83 -15.42
N HIS A 384 -4.41 -8.11 -15.79
CA HIS A 384 -3.44 -8.52 -16.83
C HIS A 384 -2.25 -9.30 -16.27
N SER A 385 -2.27 -9.64 -14.98
CA SER A 385 -1.24 -10.48 -14.38
C SER A 385 -1.30 -11.89 -14.96
N ARG A 386 -0.13 -12.49 -15.24
CA ARG A 386 -0.04 -13.91 -15.62
C ARG A 386 -0.59 -14.88 -14.57
N TYR A 387 -0.75 -14.40 -13.34
CA TYR A 387 -1.27 -15.16 -12.21
C TYR A 387 -2.78 -15.02 -12.06
N PHE A 388 -3.43 -14.22 -12.91
CA PHE A 388 -4.88 -14.05 -12.88
C PHE A 388 -5.56 -15.34 -13.35
N THR A 389 -6.14 -16.06 -12.41
CA THR A 389 -6.80 -17.34 -12.65
C THR A 389 -8.21 -17.12 -13.19
N ARG A 390 -8.46 -17.63 -14.40
CA ARG A 390 -9.80 -17.63 -15.03
C ARG A 390 -10.77 -18.65 -14.45
N SER A 391 -10.42 -19.32 -13.34
CA SER A 391 -11.31 -20.27 -12.66
C SER A 391 -12.52 -19.59 -12.02
N ILE A 392 -12.50 -18.26 -11.89
CA ILE A 392 -13.62 -17.48 -11.40
C ILE A 392 -14.76 -17.55 -12.40
N ASN A 393 -15.98 -17.75 -11.91
CA ASN A 393 -17.19 -17.66 -12.72
C ASN A 393 -17.17 -16.34 -13.53
N SER A 394 -17.18 -16.44 -14.86
CA SER A 394 -17.03 -15.31 -15.76
C SER A 394 -18.08 -14.22 -15.52
N ARG A 395 -19.29 -14.59 -15.06
CA ARG A 395 -20.32 -13.65 -14.66
C ARG A 395 -19.96 -12.89 -13.38
N ALA A 396 -19.48 -13.60 -12.36
CA ALA A 396 -19.04 -12.98 -11.12
C ALA A 396 -17.87 -12.00 -11.37
N LEU A 397 -16.96 -12.36 -12.27
CA LEU A 397 -15.88 -11.47 -12.71
C LEU A 397 -16.42 -10.19 -13.37
N CYS A 398 -17.33 -10.33 -14.34
CA CYS A 398 -17.95 -9.19 -15.03
C CYS A 398 -18.64 -8.24 -14.04
N SER A 399 -19.48 -8.76 -13.14
CA SER A 399 -20.17 -7.93 -12.15
C SER A 399 -19.18 -7.22 -11.21
N LYS A 400 -18.09 -7.87 -10.82
CA LYS A 400 -17.05 -7.26 -9.98
C LYS A 400 -16.29 -6.15 -10.70
N ILE A 401 -15.96 -6.33 -11.97
CA ILE A 401 -15.35 -5.29 -12.81
C ILE A 401 -16.31 -4.12 -12.99
N ALA A 402 -17.60 -4.38 -13.25
CA ALA A 402 -18.62 -3.35 -13.37
C ALA A 402 -18.74 -2.54 -12.07
N SER A 403 -18.83 -3.20 -10.92
CA SER A 403 -18.85 -2.55 -9.60
C SER A 403 -17.60 -1.72 -9.33
N PHE A 404 -16.42 -2.20 -9.70
CA PHE A 404 -15.19 -1.40 -9.60
C PHE A 404 -15.28 -0.14 -10.49
N CYS A 405 -15.78 -0.28 -11.71
CA CYS A 405 -15.96 0.85 -12.63
C CYS A 405 -16.94 1.88 -12.08
N ARG A 406 -18.02 1.46 -11.40
CA ARG A 406 -18.94 2.37 -10.70
C ARG A 406 -18.23 3.15 -9.59
N CYS A 407 -17.46 2.47 -8.74
CA CYS A 407 -16.70 3.10 -7.65
C CYS A 407 -15.64 4.09 -8.16
N GLN A 408 -15.05 3.84 -9.33
CA GLN A 408 -13.96 4.63 -9.91
C GLN A 408 -14.36 5.42 -11.17
N SER A 409 -15.65 5.71 -11.35
CA SER A 409 -16.20 6.31 -12.57
C SER A 409 -15.55 7.63 -12.99
N GLN A 410 -15.02 8.41 -12.06
CA GLN A 410 -14.33 9.68 -12.34
C GLN A 410 -12.86 9.53 -12.75
N LYS A 411 -12.24 8.37 -12.46
CA LYS A 411 -10.82 8.12 -12.70
C LYS A 411 -10.56 7.19 -13.89
N ILE A 412 -11.61 6.58 -14.44
CA ILE A 412 -11.51 5.65 -15.56
C ILE A 412 -11.77 6.45 -16.84
N ASP A 413 -10.74 6.54 -17.68
CA ASP A 413 -10.86 7.05 -19.05
C ASP A 413 -11.26 5.92 -20.02
N ARG A 414 -11.51 6.28 -21.29
CA ARG A 414 -11.85 5.33 -22.37
C ARG A 414 -10.84 4.20 -22.49
N ALA A 415 -9.54 4.54 -22.51
CA ALA A 415 -8.46 3.56 -22.69
C ALA A 415 -8.38 2.57 -21.51
N MET A 416 -8.58 3.08 -20.29
CA MET A 416 -8.61 2.26 -19.08
C MET A 416 -9.84 1.35 -19.07
N LEU A 417 -11.03 1.86 -19.42
CA LEU A 417 -12.26 1.06 -19.49
C LEU A 417 -12.07 -0.14 -20.42
N LEU A 418 -11.58 0.09 -21.64
CA LEU A 418 -11.30 -0.95 -22.63
C LEU A 418 -10.25 -1.95 -22.15
N SER A 419 -9.24 -1.47 -21.43
CA SER A 419 -8.20 -2.35 -20.88
C SER A 419 -8.73 -3.21 -19.73
N LEU A 420 -9.63 -2.70 -18.90
CA LEU A 420 -10.25 -3.44 -17.80
C LEU A 420 -11.26 -4.49 -18.30
N THR A 421 -11.89 -4.22 -19.44
CA THR A 421 -12.94 -5.03 -20.05
C THR A 421 -12.47 -5.83 -21.28
N ASP A 422 -11.15 -5.93 -21.48
CA ASP A 422 -10.54 -6.67 -22.59
C ASP A 422 -11.07 -8.12 -22.62
N ALA A 423 -11.41 -8.62 -23.82
CA ALA A 423 -11.98 -9.96 -23.99
C ALA A 423 -11.08 -11.09 -23.43
N LYS A 424 -9.76 -10.87 -23.32
CA LYS A 424 -8.84 -11.81 -22.67
C LYS A 424 -9.02 -11.87 -21.16
N VAL A 425 -9.48 -10.79 -20.53
CA VAL A 425 -9.70 -10.70 -19.09
C VAL A 425 -11.14 -11.06 -18.75
N MET A 426 -12.10 -10.39 -19.40
CA MET A 426 -13.53 -10.49 -19.10
C MET A 426 -14.27 -10.97 -20.34
N PRO A 427 -14.14 -12.24 -20.77
CA PRO A 427 -14.67 -12.70 -22.06
C PRO A 427 -16.20 -12.62 -22.17
N VAL A 428 -16.92 -12.85 -21.08
CA VAL A 428 -18.38 -12.86 -21.02
C VAL A 428 -18.87 -11.62 -20.29
N VAL A 429 -19.84 -10.92 -20.87
CA VAL A 429 -20.55 -9.81 -20.23
C VAL A 429 -21.82 -10.35 -19.58
N CYS A 430 -22.11 -9.93 -18.34
CA CYS A 430 -23.37 -10.24 -17.68
C CYS A 430 -24.51 -9.44 -18.31
N PRO A 431 -25.67 -10.06 -18.61
CA PRO A 431 -26.84 -9.34 -19.11
C PRO A 431 -27.25 -8.14 -18.24
N GLU A 432 -27.11 -8.28 -16.92
CA GLU A 432 -27.45 -7.26 -15.92
C GLU A 432 -26.49 -6.06 -15.94
N GLU A 433 -25.27 -6.25 -16.45
CA GLU A 433 -24.20 -5.24 -16.48
C GLU A 433 -24.02 -4.63 -17.88
N ALA A 434 -24.60 -5.24 -18.92
CA ALA A 434 -24.45 -4.83 -20.32
C ALA A 434 -24.88 -3.37 -20.54
N LEU A 435 -26.04 -2.98 -20.01
CA LEU A 435 -26.54 -1.61 -20.12
C LEU A 435 -25.60 -0.60 -19.45
N PHE A 436 -25.05 -0.94 -18.28
CA PHE A 436 -24.10 -0.09 -17.59
C PHE A 436 -22.83 0.15 -18.42
N PHE A 437 -22.27 -0.90 -19.04
CA PHE A 437 -21.10 -0.72 -19.90
C PHE A 437 -21.41 0.13 -21.12
N ILE A 438 -22.56 -0.07 -21.77
CA ILE A 438 -22.99 0.76 -22.92
C ILE A 438 -23.10 2.23 -22.52
N GLN A 439 -23.80 2.53 -21.43
CA GLN A 439 -23.90 3.89 -20.92
C GLN A 439 -22.53 4.49 -20.59
N THR A 440 -21.62 3.69 -20.01
CA THR A 440 -20.26 4.14 -19.68
C THR A 440 -19.43 4.43 -20.92
N MET A 441 -19.56 3.62 -21.98
CA MET A 441 -18.91 3.85 -23.28
C MET A 441 -19.39 5.16 -23.91
N ILE A 442 -20.71 5.38 -23.99
CA ILE A 442 -21.31 6.62 -24.52
C ILE A 442 -20.82 7.84 -23.73
N ARG A 443 -20.86 7.77 -22.39
CA ARG A 443 -20.38 8.85 -21.51
C ARG A 443 -18.88 9.15 -21.68
N SER A 444 -18.11 8.15 -22.08
CA SER A 444 -16.67 8.30 -22.33
C SER A 444 -16.36 8.86 -23.72
N GLY A 445 -17.40 9.25 -24.49
CA GLY A 445 -17.23 9.75 -25.86
C GLY A 445 -16.76 8.66 -26.82
N MET A 446 -17.09 7.40 -26.53
CA MET A 446 -16.96 6.37 -27.55
C MET A 446 -18.09 6.62 -28.54
N ASP A 447 -17.73 7.18 -29.69
CA ASP A 447 -18.63 7.20 -30.84
C ASP A 447 -19.07 5.76 -31.09
N MET A 448 -20.31 5.55 -31.54
CA MET A 448 -20.87 4.25 -31.92
C MET A 448 -21.29 4.23 -33.40
N ALA A 449 -21.26 5.40 -34.08
CA ALA A 449 -21.72 5.64 -35.45
C ALA A 449 -20.57 5.67 -36.48
N ASP A 450 -19.35 6.05 -36.08
CA ASP A 450 -18.17 6.14 -36.96
C ASP A 450 -17.60 4.79 -37.47
N TYR A 451 -18.32 3.68 -37.28
CA TYR A 451 -17.80 2.32 -37.47
C TYR A 451 -17.99 1.76 -38.88
N SER A 452 -18.60 2.51 -39.80
CA SER A 452 -18.93 2.01 -41.14
C SER A 452 -17.80 2.19 -42.16
N ASN A 453 -16.85 3.11 -41.97
CA ASN A 453 -15.87 3.43 -43.02
C ASN A 453 -14.39 3.41 -42.61
N ASP A 454 -14.04 3.42 -41.32
CA ASP A 454 -12.62 3.48 -40.92
C ASP A 454 -12.10 2.12 -40.47
N HIS A 455 -11.32 1.47 -41.34
CA HIS A 455 -10.81 0.10 -41.16
C HIS A 455 -9.80 -0.03 -40.01
N TYR A 456 -9.47 1.08 -39.34
CA TYR A 456 -8.44 1.20 -38.30
C TYR A 456 -8.97 1.40 -36.88
N ILE A 457 -10.30 1.45 -36.68
CA ILE A 457 -10.84 1.38 -35.32
C ILE A 457 -10.51 0.00 -34.74
N SER A 458 -9.72 0.00 -33.67
CA SER A 458 -9.20 -1.18 -32.98
C SER A 458 -10.31 -2.22 -32.77
N ALA A 459 -10.15 -3.41 -33.34
CA ALA A 459 -11.05 -4.56 -33.19
C ALA A 459 -11.45 -4.86 -31.73
N LYS A 460 -10.71 -4.32 -30.76
CA LYS A 460 -11.02 -4.40 -29.33
C LYS A 460 -12.23 -3.56 -28.91
N GLU A 461 -12.49 -2.40 -29.51
CA GLU A 461 -13.62 -1.53 -29.12
C GLU A 461 -14.95 -2.14 -29.54
N ARG A 462 -15.02 -2.63 -30.78
CA ARG A 462 -16.15 -3.43 -31.28
C ARG A 462 -16.42 -4.63 -30.37
N SER A 463 -15.35 -5.25 -29.86
CA SER A 463 -15.51 -6.42 -28.99
C SER A 463 -16.32 -6.14 -27.73
N LEU A 464 -16.22 -4.97 -27.06
CA LEU A 464 -17.00 -4.77 -25.82
C LEU A 464 -18.48 -4.51 -26.12
N TYR A 465 -18.77 -3.66 -27.10
CA TYR A 465 -20.14 -3.32 -27.45
C TYR A 465 -20.91 -4.51 -28.01
N GLU A 466 -20.32 -5.25 -28.96
CA GLU A 466 -20.90 -6.48 -29.51
C GLU A 466 -21.18 -7.48 -28.40
N ARG A 467 -20.22 -7.70 -27.48
CA ARG A 467 -20.44 -8.59 -26.32
C ARG A 467 -21.52 -8.09 -25.37
N CYS A 468 -21.78 -6.78 -25.26
CA CYS A 468 -22.90 -6.25 -24.48
C CYS A 468 -24.24 -6.49 -25.19
N ILE A 469 -24.30 -6.33 -26.51
CA ILE A 469 -25.49 -6.66 -27.31
C ILE A 469 -25.79 -8.15 -27.21
N ASP A 470 -24.79 -9.00 -27.41
CA ASP A 470 -24.93 -10.45 -27.36
C ASP A 470 -25.41 -10.93 -25.98
N ALA A 471 -24.93 -10.27 -24.91
CA ALA A 471 -25.34 -10.58 -23.56
C ALA A 471 -26.78 -10.14 -23.24
N SER A 472 -27.30 -9.08 -23.87
CA SER A 472 -28.61 -8.51 -23.53
C SER A 472 -29.32 -7.87 -24.73
N PRO A 473 -29.68 -8.66 -25.76
CA PRO A 473 -30.17 -8.12 -27.02
C PRO A 473 -31.47 -7.33 -26.84
N VAL A 474 -32.35 -7.80 -25.96
CA VAL A 474 -33.65 -7.16 -25.68
C VAL A 474 -33.49 -5.78 -25.04
N VAL A 475 -32.59 -5.66 -24.06
CA VAL A 475 -32.37 -4.39 -23.33
C VAL A 475 -31.70 -3.37 -24.26
N VAL A 476 -30.71 -3.80 -25.04
CA VAL A 476 -30.01 -2.90 -25.95
C VAL A 476 -30.93 -2.44 -27.08
N GLN A 477 -31.73 -3.34 -27.65
CA GLN A 477 -32.70 -2.97 -28.68
C GLN A 477 -33.71 -1.94 -28.15
N GLY A 478 -34.23 -2.12 -26.94
CA GLY A 478 -35.15 -1.16 -26.32
C GLY A 478 -34.54 0.25 -26.13
N VAL A 479 -33.23 0.34 -25.85
CA VAL A 479 -32.51 1.62 -25.77
C VAL A 479 -32.34 2.25 -27.16
N ILE A 480 -31.95 1.46 -28.16
CA ILE A 480 -31.81 1.93 -29.55
C ILE A 480 -33.16 2.43 -30.07
N ASP A 481 -34.24 1.69 -29.84
CA ASP A 481 -35.59 2.06 -30.24
C ASP A 481 -36.02 3.37 -29.54
N SER A 482 -35.67 3.55 -28.27
CA SER A 482 -35.95 4.78 -27.52
C SER A 482 -35.16 5.99 -28.04
N LEU A 483 -33.89 5.81 -28.39
CA LEU A 483 -33.04 6.87 -28.95
C LEU A 483 -33.49 7.25 -30.37
N THR A 484 -33.80 6.27 -31.21
CA THR A 484 -34.27 6.50 -32.59
C THR A 484 -35.67 7.10 -32.64
N ALA A 485 -36.54 6.78 -31.67
CA ALA A 485 -37.85 7.42 -31.53
C ALA A 485 -37.76 8.92 -31.19
N SER A 486 -36.64 9.39 -30.64
CA SER A 486 -36.43 10.79 -30.26
C SER A 486 -35.91 11.70 -31.39
N LEU A 487 -35.61 11.15 -32.57
CA LEU A 487 -35.15 11.94 -33.71
C LEU A 487 -36.29 12.82 -34.28
N PRO A 488 -36.07 14.14 -34.43
CA PRO A 488 -37.10 15.10 -34.82
C PRO A 488 -37.56 14.83 -36.26
N GLY A 489 -38.79 14.34 -36.39
CA GLY A 489 -39.40 13.95 -37.67
C GLY A 489 -40.61 13.01 -37.53
N ARG A 490 -40.80 12.38 -36.37
CA ARG A 490 -42.03 11.65 -36.02
C ARG A 490 -42.82 12.39 -34.96
N SER A 491 -44.07 12.73 -35.31
CA SER A 491 -45.06 13.32 -34.38
C SER A 491 -45.17 12.47 -33.10
N PRO A 492 -45.05 13.06 -31.90
CA PRO A 492 -45.07 12.32 -30.65
C PRO A 492 -46.47 11.73 -30.41
N ARG A 493 -46.57 10.41 -30.24
CA ARG A 493 -47.75 9.81 -29.62
C ARG A 493 -47.70 10.09 -28.10
N PRO A 494 -48.71 10.75 -27.52
CA PRO A 494 -48.70 11.11 -26.10
C PRO A 494 -49.12 9.92 -25.25
N SER A 495 -48.19 9.08 -24.77
CA SER A 495 -48.53 8.14 -23.68
C SER A 495 -47.38 7.54 -22.84
N GLN A 496 -46.07 7.82 -23.05
CA GLN A 496 -45.03 7.05 -22.34
C GLN A 496 -43.82 7.85 -21.79
N GLN A 497 -44.07 8.92 -21.03
CA GLN A 497 -43.04 9.55 -20.19
C GLN A 497 -43.26 9.19 -18.72
N LYS A 498 -42.62 8.13 -18.20
CA LYS A 498 -42.52 7.93 -16.73
C LYS A 498 -41.46 6.96 -16.17
N THR A 499 -40.48 6.47 -16.94
CA THR A 499 -39.61 5.36 -16.45
C THR A 499 -38.13 5.66 -16.19
N ALA A 500 -37.64 6.89 -16.37
CA ALA A 500 -36.20 7.17 -16.23
C ALA A 500 -35.63 7.15 -14.78
N CYS A 501 -36.40 6.78 -13.75
CA CYS A 501 -35.94 6.79 -12.35
C CYS A 501 -35.94 5.40 -11.66
N ASN A 502 -36.22 4.31 -12.37
CA ASN A 502 -36.36 2.98 -11.76
C ASN A 502 -35.12 2.07 -11.84
N ASP A 503 -34.00 2.51 -12.42
CA ASP A 503 -32.82 1.65 -12.60
C ASP A 503 -32.21 1.15 -11.29
N TYR A 504 -32.35 1.89 -10.18
CA TYR A 504 -31.90 1.42 -8.87
C TYR A 504 -32.70 0.20 -8.39
N SER A 505 -33.99 0.11 -8.71
CA SER A 505 -34.86 -0.98 -8.26
C SER A 505 -34.50 -2.33 -8.89
N MET A 506 -33.88 -2.33 -10.07
CA MET A 506 -33.50 -3.52 -10.84
C MET A 506 -32.16 -4.13 -10.41
N LEU A 507 -31.35 -3.44 -9.60
CA LEU A 507 -30.08 -4.00 -9.13
C LEU A 507 -30.33 -5.17 -8.16
N PRO A 508 -29.52 -6.26 -8.23
CA PRO A 508 -29.54 -7.31 -7.22
C PRO A 508 -29.39 -6.73 -5.81
N PRO A 509 -30.10 -7.27 -4.79
CA PRO A 509 -30.02 -6.76 -3.42
C PRO A 509 -28.59 -6.62 -2.90
N GLN A 510 -27.71 -7.57 -3.23
CA GLN A 510 -26.31 -7.52 -2.82
C GLN A 510 -25.55 -6.32 -3.37
N ILE A 511 -25.78 -5.96 -4.65
CA ILE A 511 -25.11 -4.80 -5.28
C ILE A 511 -25.62 -3.49 -4.66
N LYS A 512 -26.91 -3.43 -4.31
CA LYS A 512 -27.48 -2.27 -3.60
C LYS A 512 -26.81 -2.07 -2.23
N VAL A 513 -26.62 -3.14 -1.48
CA VAL A 513 -25.91 -3.10 -0.18
C VAL A 513 -24.47 -2.66 -0.37
N ASP A 514 -23.74 -3.25 -1.32
CA ASP A 514 -22.34 -2.91 -1.58
C ASP A 514 -22.16 -1.43 -2.00
N LEU A 515 -23.08 -0.89 -2.81
CA LEU A 515 -23.08 0.52 -3.21
C LEU A 515 -23.39 1.45 -2.03
N LEU A 516 -24.31 1.05 -1.15
CA LEU A 516 -24.66 1.81 0.06
C LEU A 516 -23.51 1.82 1.07
N GLU A 517 -22.87 0.66 1.31
CA GLU A 517 -21.69 0.54 2.18
C GLU A 517 -20.54 1.41 1.67
N TYR A 518 -20.30 1.44 0.35
CA TYR A 518 -19.30 2.32 -0.25
C TYR A 518 -19.65 3.81 -0.07
N ALA A 519 -20.91 4.20 -0.26
CA ALA A 519 -21.35 5.58 -0.07
C ALA A 519 -21.19 6.04 1.38
N LEU A 520 -21.51 5.18 2.35
CA LEU A 520 -21.32 5.44 3.77
C LEU A 520 -19.82 5.55 4.13
N ALA A 521 -18.98 4.66 3.60
CA ALA A 521 -17.53 4.72 3.81
C ALA A 521 -16.92 6.03 3.24
N GLN A 522 -17.42 6.52 2.09
CA GLN A 522 -16.98 7.79 1.51
C GLN A 522 -17.39 9.01 2.35
N GLN A 523 -18.55 8.96 3.03
CA GLN A 523 -18.96 10.04 3.95
C GLN A 523 -18.06 10.11 5.18
N GLN A 524 -17.63 8.97 5.72
CA GLN A 524 -16.72 8.94 6.89
C GLN A 524 -15.32 9.49 6.59
N ILE A 525 -14.86 9.43 5.33
CA ILE A 525 -13.55 9.97 4.93
C ILE A 525 -13.56 11.51 4.79
N ARG A 526 -14.73 12.13 4.67
CA ARG A 526 -14.87 13.59 4.52
C ARG A 526 -14.98 14.36 5.83
N HIS A 527 -15.15 13.66 6.95
CA HIS A 527 -15.08 14.21 8.31
C HIS A 527 -13.71 13.90 8.91
#